data_AF-A0A7X7H0N3-F1
#
_entry.id   AF-A0A7X7H0N3-F1
#
_cell.length_a   1.000
_cell.length_b   1.000
_cell.length_c   1.000
_cell.angle_alpha   90.00
_cell.angle_beta   90.00
_cell.angle_gamma   90.00
#
_symmetry.space_group_name_H-M   'P 1'
#
loop_
_entity.id
_entity.type
_entity.pdbx_description
1 polymer ?
#
loop_
_entity_poly.entity_id
_entity_poly.type
_entity_poly.pdbx_seq_one_letter_code
_entity_poly.pdbx_strand_id
1 'polypeptide(L)'
;MIVDMLSCGELCACTILEAFSLSQPTLSHHMKILCRSGLVIPRKDGKWTYYSLNREKFSELISFIDNISTDAGKERIYFDTKC
;
A
#
# COMPACT_ATOMS: atom_id res chain seq x y z
N MET A 1 5.99 6.11 4.21
CA MET A 1 6.37 5.20 3.09
C MET A 1 5.17 5.10 2.14
N ILE A 2 5.33 4.77 0.84
CA ILE A 2 4.21 4.77 -0.13
C ILE A 2 2.96 4.02 0.37
N VAL A 3 3.14 2.86 1.02
CA VAL A 3 2.05 2.05 1.59
C VAL A 3 1.26 2.80 2.66
N ASP A 4 1.95 3.55 3.52
CA ASP A 4 1.35 4.35 4.58
C ASP A 4 0.51 5.51 4.01
N MET A 5 1.00 6.16 2.95
CA MET A 5 0.23 7.21 2.25
C MET A 5 -1.06 6.67 1.60
N LEU A 6 -1.01 5.45 1.05
CA LEU A 6 -2.17 4.75 0.49
C LEU A 6 -3.11 4.16 1.56
N SER A 7 -2.69 4.16 2.83
CA SER A 7 -3.54 3.68 3.92
C SER A 7 -4.77 4.58 4.14
N CYS A 8 -4.65 5.86 3.79
CA CYS A 8 -5.70 6.87 3.85
C CYS A 8 -6.71 6.80 2.69
N GLY A 9 -6.42 6.01 1.64
CA GLY A 9 -7.31 5.85 0.49
C GLY A 9 -6.60 5.74 -0.84
N GLU A 10 -7.40 5.78 -1.90
CA GLU A 10 -6.89 5.78 -3.27
C GLU A 10 -6.23 7.13 -3.61
N LEU A 11 -5.05 7.10 -4.23
CA LEU A 11 -4.34 8.31 -4.65
C LEU A 11 -3.85 8.23 -6.09
N CYS A 12 -3.85 9.38 -6.78
CA CYS A 12 -3.24 9.52 -8.10
C CYS A 12 -1.72 9.34 -8.03
N ALA A 13 -1.13 8.73 -9.06
CA ALA A 13 0.31 8.68 -9.28
C ALA A 13 0.97 10.07 -9.19
N CYS A 14 0.29 11.09 -9.68
CA CYS A 14 0.70 12.49 -9.64
C CYS A 14 0.85 13.03 -8.21
N THR A 15 -0.17 12.81 -7.37
CA THR A 15 -0.17 13.20 -5.96
C THR A 15 0.95 12.51 -5.18
N ILE A 16 1.19 11.22 -5.44
CA ILE A 16 2.26 10.45 -4.77
C ILE A 16 3.64 10.97 -5.20
N LEU A 17 3.80 11.34 -6.48
CA LEU A 17 5.05 11.91 -6.99
C LEU A 17 5.38 13.23 -6.31
N GLU A 18 4.40 14.12 -6.21
CA GLU A 18 4.52 15.43 -5.55
C GLU A 18 4.88 15.29 -4.07
N ALA A 19 4.21 14.38 -3.36
CA ALA A 19 4.37 14.22 -1.92
C ALA A 19 5.73 13.62 -1.50
N PHE A 20 6.36 12.81 -2.35
CA PHE A 20 7.65 12.16 -2.02
C PHE A 20 8.89 12.86 -2.58
N SER A 21 8.75 13.96 -3.33
CA SER A 21 9.88 14.61 -4.04
C SER A 21 10.75 13.61 -4.83
N LEU A 22 10.13 12.54 -5.33
CA LEU A 22 10.80 11.47 -6.08
C LEU A 22 10.80 11.76 -7.57
N SER A 23 11.79 11.20 -8.26
CA SER A 23 11.74 11.14 -9.72
C SER A 23 10.63 10.18 -10.19
N GLN A 24 10.04 10.48 -11.35
CA GLN A 24 9.04 9.61 -11.97
C GLN A 24 9.54 8.18 -12.24
N PRO A 25 10.78 7.94 -12.70
CA PRO A 25 11.33 6.59 -12.82
C PRO A 25 11.35 5.81 -11.50
N THR A 26 11.74 6.47 -10.40
CA THR A 26 11.79 5.84 -9.07
C THR A 26 10.40 5.43 -8.60
N LEU A 27 9.42 6.34 -8.71
CA LEU A 27 8.04 6.04 -8.33
C LEU A 27 7.47 4.88 -9.16
N SER A 28 7.67 4.90 -10.48
CA SER A 28 7.21 3.84 -11.38
C SER A 28 7.80 2.48 -11.02
N HIS A 29 9.09 2.44 -10.66
CA HIS A 29 9.75 1.22 -10.21
C HIS A 29 9.11 0.64 -8.95
N HIS A 30 8.89 1.47 -7.92
CA HIS A 30 8.24 1.04 -6.69
C HIS A 30 6.80 0.57 -6.93
N MET A 31 6.02 1.32 -7.71
CA MET A 31 4.64 0.93 -8.03
C MET A 31 4.57 -0.37 -8.81
N LYS A 32 5.50 -0.61 -9.74
CA LYS A 32 5.59 -1.88 -10.45
C LYS A 32 5.84 -3.05 -9.51
N ILE A 33 6.73 -2.90 -8.52
CA ILE A 33 6.99 -3.95 -7.53
C ILE A 33 5.77 -4.18 -6.63
N LEU A 34 5.17 -3.11 -6.11
CA LEU A 34 4.00 -3.19 -5.23
C LEU A 34 2.79 -3.81 -5.94
N CYS A 35 2.51 -3.42 -7.18
CA CYS A 35 1.46 -4.05 -7.99
C CYS A 35 1.77 -5.52 -8.29
N ARG A 36 3.03 -5.86 -8.62
CA ARG A 36 3.42 -7.26 -8.86
C ARG A 36 3.31 -8.14 -7.62
N SER A 37 3.53 -7.58 -6.44
CA SER A 37 3.34 -8.30 -5.17
C SER A 37 1.87 -8.50 -4.79
N GLY A 38 0.96 -7.82 -5.48
CA GLY A 38 -0.48 -7.82 -5.16
C GLY A 38 -0.87 -6.96 -3.96
N LEU A 39 0.07 -6.23 -3.34
CA LEU A 39 -0.20 -5.35 -2.20
C LEU A 39 -0.88 -4.03 -2.59
N VAL A 40 -0.68 -3.59 -3.84
CA VAL A 40 -1.30 -2.37 -4.38
C VAL A 40 -2.08 -2.72 -5.64
N ILE A 41 -3.26 -2.13 -5.78
CA ILE A 41 -4.14 -2.28 -6.93
C ILE A 41 -4.09 -0.98 -7.74
N PRO A 42 -3.71 -1.05 -9.03
CA PRO A 42 -3.81 0.10 -9.93
C PRO A 42 -5.23 0.19 -10.54
N ARG A 43 -5.79 1.39 -10.58
CA ARG A 43 -7.00 1.73 -11.34
C ARG A 43 -6.67 2.80 -12.36
N LYS A 44 -7.08 2.62 -13.62
CA LYS A 44 -6.94 3.65 -14.65
C LYS A 44 -8.22 4.46 -14.77
N ASP A 45 -8.06 5.78 -14.85
CA ASP A 45 -9.16 6.73 -15.06
C ASP A 45 -8.71 7.78 -16.09
N GLY A 46 -9.08 7.54 -17.34
CA GLY A 46 -8.58 8.29 -18.49
C GLY A 46 -7.04 8.21 -18.60
N LYS A 47 -6.38 9.37 -18.49
CA LYS A 47 -4.92 9.48 -18.55
C LYS A 47 -4.24 9.23 -17.21
N TRP A 48 -5.01 9.17 -16.13
CA TRP A 48 -4.50 9.08 -14.77
C TRP A 48 -4.50 7.63 -14.29
N THR A 49 -3.49 7.30 -13.49
CA THR A 49 -3.44 6.03 -12.77
C THR A 49 -3.55 6.34 -11.29
N TYR A 50 -4.51 5.67 -10.65
CA TYR A 50 -4.76 5.70 -9.23
C TYR A 50 -4.27 4.39 -8.61
N TYR A 51 -3.83 4.47 -7.36
CA TYR A 51 -3.35 3.32 -6.60
C TYR A 51 -4.12 3.23 -5.28
N SER A 52 -4.45 2.03 -4.87
CA SER A 52 -5.04 1.72 -3.56
C SER A 52 -4.39 0.48 -2.96
N LEU A 53 -4.46 0.33 -1.63
CA LEU A 53 -4.00 -0.90 -0.99
C LEU A 53 -4.96 -2.05 -1.27
N ASN A 54 -4.41 -3.24 -1.53
CA ASN A 54 -5.18 -4.47 -1.59
C ASN A 54 -5.50 -4.95 -0.16
N ARG A 55 -6.63 -4.49 0.39
CA ARG A 55 -7.03 -4.80 1.77
C ARG A 55 -7.18 -6.31 2.02
N GLU A 56 -7.65 -7.06 1.03
CA GLU A 56 -7.76 -8.52 1.12
C GLU A 56 -6.37 -9.16 1.29
N LYS A 57 -5.40 -8.77 0.46
CA LYS A 57 -4.02 -9.29 0.54
C LYS A 57 -3.34 -8.93 1.85
N PHE A 58 -3.58 -7.74 2.38
CA PHE A 58 -3.07 -7.36 3.70
C PHE A 58 -3.73 -8.17 4.82
N SER A 59 -5.03 -8.46 4.73
CA SER A 59 -5.71 -9.32 5.71
C SER A 59 -5.16 -10.76 5.70
N GLU A 60 -4.88 -11.31 4.52
CA GLU A 60 -4.20 -12.60 4.37
C GLU A 60 -2.81 -12.58 4.99
N LEU A 61 -2.04 -11.52 4.73
CA LEU A 61 -0.68 -11.37 5.24
C LEU A 61 -0.66 -11.27 6.77
N ILE A 62 -1.57 -10.50 7.36
CA ILE A 62 -1.71 -10.39 8.83
C ILE A 62 -2.06 -11.76 9.40
N SER A 63 -3.06 -12.44 8.84
CA SER A 63 -3.44 -13.80 9.27
C SER A 63 -2.27 -14.79 9.15
N PHE A 64 -1.48 -14.70 8.09
CA PHE A 64 -0.30 -15.52 7.88
C PHE A 64 0.76 -15.26 8.95
N ILE A 65 1.08 -13.99 9.22
CA ILE A 65 2.04 -13.58 10.26
C ILE A 65 1.55 -14.08 11.63
N ASP A 66 0.28 -13.84 11.97
CA ASP A 66 -0.32 -14.29 13.22
C ASP A 66 -0.21 -15.82 13.40
N ASN A 67 -0.37 -16.59 12.32
CA ASN A 67 -0.26 -18.06 12.35
C ASN A 67 1.17 -18.57 12.53
N ILE A 68 2.19 -17.85 12.03
CA ILE A 68 3.59 -18.29 12.14
C ILE A 68 4.29 -17.75 13.39
N SER A 69 3.75 -16.71 14.01
CA SER A 69 4.32 -16.04 15.20
C SER A 69 3.97 -16.74 16.53
N THR A 70 3.82 -18.07 16.55
CA THR A 70 3.36 -18.83 17.72
C THR A 70 4.09 -18.45 19.00
N ASP A 71 3.31 -17.85 19.91
CA ASP A 71 3.55 -17.51 21.32
C ASP A 71 4.47 -16.31 21.66
N ALA A 72 3.93 -15.08 21.52
CA ALA A 72 4.05 -14.01 22.51
C ALA A 72 3.18 -12.79 22.15
N GLY A 73 2.29 -12.39 23.06
CA GLY A 73 1.83 -11.00 23.15
C GLY A 73 0.94 -10.50 22.01
N LYS A 74 -0.36 -10.75 22.14
CA LYS A 74 -1.40 -10.06 21.37
C LYS A 74 -1.29 -8.55 21.62
N GLU A 75 -0.92 -7.80 20.61
CA GLU A 75 -1.42 -6.46 20.44
C GLU A 75 -2.07 -6.41 19.06
N ARG A 76 -3.41 -6.37 19.04
CA ARG A 76 -4.14 -6.02 17.83
C ARG A 76 -3.63 -4.64 17.44
N ILE A 77 -2.78 -4.57 16.42
CA ILE A 77 -2.49 -3.31 15.77
C ILE A 77 -3.79 -2.96 15.05
N TYR A 78 -4.68 -2.25 15.75
CA TYR A 78 -5.61 -1.37 15.08
C TYR A 78 -4.71 -0.49 14.21
N PHE A 79 -4.84 -0.61 12.90
CA PHE A 79 -4.39 0.42 11.98
C PHE A 79 -5.21 1.66 12.35
N ASP A 80 -4.79 2.36 13.40
CA ASP A 80 -5.26 3.69 13.72
C ASP A 80 -4.88 4.51 12.50
N THR A 81 -5.89 4.67 11.65
CA THR A 81 -5.75 5.33 10.38
C THR A 81 -5.75 6.81 10.73
N LYS A 82 -4.57 7.32 11.09
CA LYS A 82 -4.31 8.76 10.96
C LYS A 82 -4.32 9.07 9.46
N CYS A 83 -5.50 9.33 8.95
CA CYS A 83 -5.64 10.38 7.95
C CYS A 83 -5.27 11.71 8.62
#